data_AF-A0A7C7GAY8-F1
#
_entry.id   AF-A0A7C7GAY8-F1
#
_cell.length_a   1.000
_cell.length_b   1.000
_cell.length_c   1.000
_cell.angle_alpha   90.00
_cell.angle_beta   90.00
_cell.angle_gamma   90.00
#
_symmetry.space_group_name_H-M   'P 1'
#
loop_
_entity.id
_entity.type
_entity.pdbx_description
1 polymer ?
#
loop_
_entity_poly.entity_id
_entity_poly.type
_entity_poly.pdbx_seq_one_letter_code
_entity_poly.pdbx_strand_id
1 'polypeptide(L)'
;MNILKKILGTKSERDTKNLQPMVDEINAIYETLSGKSNDDLVARTIAMRNETISARDAAKEKVETKGLAKEEFSKVVHEVTQAKLDELLPEAFAMVKETCRRLMGQSL
;
A
#
# COMPACT_ATOMS: atom_id res chain seq x y z
N MET A 1 -1.39 33.78 -23.72
CA MET A 1 -0.50 33.09 -22.75
C MET A 1 -1.07 31.77 -22.17
N ASN A 2 -2.01 31.06 -22.82
CA ASN A 2 -2.64 29.83 -22.26
C ASN A 2 -2.52 28.57 -23.14
N ILE A 3 -1.72 28.62 -24.21
CA ILE A 3 -1.62 27.50 -25.18
C ILE A 3 -0.65 26.42 -24.68
N LEU A 4 0.42 26.80 -23.96
CA LEU A 4 1.39 25.86 -23.39
C LEU A 4 0.84 25.02 -22.21
N LYS A 5 0.01 25.60 -21.33
CA LYS A 5 -0.67 24.85 -20.24
C LYS A 5 -1.74 23.88 -20.76
N LYS A 6 -2.40 24.19 -21.89
CA LYS A 6 -3.36 23.28 -22.53
C LYS A 6 -2.69 22.06 -23.19
N ILE A 7 -1.42 22.18 -23.60
CA ILE A 7 -0.66 21.08 -24.20
C ILE A 7 0.07 20.23 -23.13
N LEU A 8 0.38 20.81 -21.95
CA LEU A 8 1.10 20.13 -20.84
C LEU A 8 0.22 19.71 -19.65
N GLY A 9 -1.08 20.01 -19.69
CA GLY A 9 -2.04 19.70 -18.63
C GLY A 9 -1.89 20.53 -17.34
N THR A 10 -2.92 20.52 -16.51
CA THR A 10 -2.86 21.11 -15.16
C THR A 10 -2.04 20.24 -14.20
N LYS A 11 -1.59 20.81 -13.08
CA LYS A 11 -0.89 20.02 -12.04
C LYS A 11 -1.77 18.86 -11.54
N SER A 12 -3.05 19.15 -11.30
CA SER A 12 -4.02 18.14 -10.86
C SER A 12 -4.17 17.01 -11.88
N GLU A 13 -4.24 17.30 -13.19
CA GLU A 13 -4.32 16.26 -14.23
C GLU A 13 -3.09 15.35 -14.23
N ARG A 14 -1.90 15.92 -14.03
CA ARG A 14 -0.66 15.13 -13.94
C ARG A 14 -0.64 14.26 -12.69
N ASP A 15 -1.04 14.80 -11.54
CA ASP A 15 -1.06 14.06 -10.28
C ASP A 15 -2.05 12.89 -10.36
N THR A 16 -3.24 13.10 -10.93
CA THR A 16 -4.21 12.01 -11.19
C THR A 16 -3.64 10.96 -12.14
N LYS A 17 -2.99 11.40 -13.24
CA LYS A 17 -2.36 10.47 -14.20
C LYS A 17 -1.25 9.63 -13.56
N ASN A 18 -0.51 10.18 -12.60
CA ASN A 18 0.53 9.46 -11.88
C ASN A 18 -0.04 8.42 -10.91
N LEU A 19 -1.23 8.66 -10.36
CA LEU A 19 -1.92 7.71 -9.47
C LEU A 19 -2.65 6.61 -10.24
N GLN A 20 -3.03 6.86 -11.49
CA GLN A 20 -3.83 5.93 -12.30
C GLN A 20 -3.27 4.50 -12.36
N PRO A 21 -1.95 4.25 -12.55
CA PRO A 21 -1.42 2.89 -12.58
C PRO A 21 -1.65 2.13 -11.28
N MET A 22 -1.52 2.80 -10.13
CA MET A 22 -1.78 2.20 -8.82
C MET A 22 -3.27 1.88 -8.63
N VAL A 23 -4.15 2.76 -9.11
CA VAL A 23 -5.60 2.51 -9.11
C VAL A 23 -5.96 1.32 -9.99
N ASP A 24 -5.32 1.19 -11.15
CA ASP A 24 -5.52 0.06 -12.06
C ASP A 24 -5.09 -1.25 -11.41
N GLU A 25 -3.95 -1.26 -10.70
CA GLU A 25 -3.47 -2.42 -9.93
C GLU A 25 -4.42 -2.80 -8.79
N ILE A 26 -4.88 -1.81 -8.00
CA ILE A 26 -5.89 -2.02 -6.94
C ILE A 26 -7.15 -2.67 -7.53
N ASN A 27 -7.64 -2.17 -8.67
CA ASN A 27 -8.84 -2.68 -9.30
C ASN A 27 -8.63 -4.10 -9.84
N ALA A 28 -7.47 -4.40 -10.44
CA ALA A 28 -7.15 -5.73 -10.92
C ALA A 28 -7.16 -6.77 -9.78
N ILE A 29 -6.56 -6.45 -8.62
CA ILE A 29 -6.60 -7.32 -7.44
C ILE A 29 -8.03 -7.45 -6.92
N TYR A 30 -8.76 -6.35 -6.80
CA TYR A 30 -10.12 -6.30 -6.29
C TYR A 30 -11.07 -7.26 -7.03
N GLU A 31 -11.00 -7.35 -8.36
CA GLU A 31 -11.85 -8.27 -9.13
C GLU A 31 -11.64 -9.74 -8.73
N THR A 32 -10.46 -10.10 -8.24
CA THR A 32 -10.15 -11.47 -7.79
C THR A 32 -10.70 -11.81 -6.40
N LEU A 33 -11.11 -10.80 -5.62
CA LEU A 33 -11.51 -10.98 -4.21
C LEU A 33 -12.96 -11.42 -4.02
N SER A 34 -13.80 -11.32 -5.07
CA SER A 34 -15.22 -11.68 -5.01
C SER A 34 -15.48 -13.12 -4.57
N GLY A 35 -14.56 -14.05 -4.85
CA GLY A 35 -14.65 -15.46 -4.45
C GLY A 35 -14.08 -15.79 -3.06
N LYS A 36 -13.54 -14.81 -2.32
CA LYS A 36 -12.94 -15.03 -0.99
C LYS A 36 -13.98 -14.93 0.12
N SER A 37 -13.87 -15.75 1.15
CA SER A 37 -14.71 -15.63 2.35
C SER A 37 -14.28 -14.44 3.23
N ASN A 38 -15.09 -14.06 4.23
CA ASN A 38 -14.68 -13.04 5.20
C ASN A 38 -13.46 -13.50 6.03
N ASP A 39 -13.41 -14.78 6.37
CA ASP A 39 -12.29 -15.37 7.12
C ASP A 39 -11.00 -15.32 6.30
N ASP A 40 -11.07 -15.55 4.98
CA ASP A 40 -9.92 -15.39 4.09
C ASP A 40 -9.38 -13.96 4.09
N LEU A 41 -10.26 -12.96 4.06
CA LEU A 41 -9.87 -11.55 4.11
C LEU A 41 -9.25 -11.17 5.46
N VAL A 42 -9.80 -11.69 6.56
CA VAL A 42 -9.23 -11.49 7.90
C VAL A 42 -7.85 -12.15 8.00
N ALA A 43 -7.73 -13.40 7.56
CA ALA A 43 -6.46 -14.13 7.56
C ALA A 43 -5.39 -13.41 6.72
N ARG A 44 -5.75 -12.91 5.53
CA ARG A 44 -4.81 -12.14 4.70
C ARG A 44 -4.37 -10.84 5.38
N THR A 45 -5.28 -10.12 6.02
CA THR A 45 -4.95 -8.90 6.78
C THR A 45 -3.94 -9.17 7.89
N ILE A 46 -4.11 -10.29 8.62
CA ILE A 46 -3.17 -10.72 9.66
C ILE A 46 -1.80 -11.05 9.04
N ALA A 47 -1.78 -11.76 7.91
CA ALA A 47 -0.54 -12.08 7.21
C ALA A 47 0.23 -10.81 6.78
N MET A 48 -0.45 -9.83 6.19
CA MET A 48 0.15 -8.56 5.78
C MET A 48 0.76 -7.77 6.96
N ARG A 49 0.06 -7.76 8.10
CA ARG A 49 0.58 -7.18 9.36
C ARG A 49 1.86 -7.89 9.78
N ASN A 50 1.88 -9.22 9.78
CA ASN A 50 3.04 -10.00 10.18
C ASN A 50 4.21 -9.77 9.22
N GLU A 51 3.97 -9.74 7.91
CA GLU A 51 4.99 -9.42 6.91
C GLU A 51 5.66 -8.06 7.15
N THR A 52 4.86 -7.04 7.47
CA THR A 52 5.36 -5.69 7.77
C THR A 52 6.21 -5.68 9.04
N ILE A 53 5.75 -6.35 10.09
CA ILE A 53 6.48 -6.47 11.36
C ILE A 53 7.81 -7.22 11.13
N SER A 54 7.77 -8.36 10.44
CA SER A 54 8.96 -9.15 10.13
C SER A 54 9.96 -8.37 9.29
N ALA A 55 9.52 -7.62 8.28
CA ALA A 55 10.41 -6.78 7.47
C ALA A 55 11.10 -5.70 8.32
N ARG A 56 10.34 -5.02 9.18
CA ARG A 56 10.85 -4.01 10.10
C ARG A 56 11.86 -4.60 11.08
N ASP A 57 11.54 -5.73 11.70
CA ASP A 57 12.37 -6.32 12.74
C ASP A 57 13.66 -6.91 12.15
N ALA A 58 13.59 -7.53 10.97
CA ALA A 58 14.77 -7.94 10.21
C ALA A 58 15.66 -6.73 9.82
N ALA A 59 15.07 -5.58 9.49
CA ALA A 59 15.83 -4.37 9.21
C ALA A 59 16.54 -3.85 10.46
N LYS A 60 15.88 -3.87 11.64
CA LYS A 60 16.50 -3.49 12.91
C LYS A 60 17.71 -4.37 13.21
N GLU A 61 17.55 -5.69 13.18
CA GLU A 61 18.63 -6.64 13.46
C GLU A 61 19.84 -6.44 12.53
N LYS A 62 19.60 -6.24 11.23
CA LYS A 62 20.65 -5.96 10.23
C LYS A 62 21.43 -4.68 10.49
N VAL A 63 20.82 -3.72 11.18
CA VAL A 63 21.43 -2.41 11.46
C VAL A 63 22.12 -2.42 12.82
N GLU A 64 21.56 -3.10 13.83
CA GLU A 64 22.21 -3.34 15.13
C GLU A 64 23.54 -4.10 14.95
N THR A 65 23.53 -5.15 14.12
CA THR A 65 24.73 -5.93 13.79
C THR A 65 25.81 -5.12 13.05
N LYS A 66 25.46 -4.00 12.43
CA LYS A 66 26.38 -3.11 11.71
C LYS A 66 26.91 -1.96 12.56
N GLY A 67 26.41 -1.76 13.78
CA GLY A 67 26.87 -0.70 14.68
C GLY A 67 26.62 0.73 14.14
N LEU A 68 25.54 0.93 13.39
CA LEU A 68 25.20 2.22 12.77
C LEU A 68 24.79 3.28 13.80
N ALA A 69 24.97 4.56 13.45
CA ALA A 69 24.49 5.69 14.26
C ALA A 69 22.95 5.70 14.36
N LYS A 70 22.41 6.30 15.42
CA LYS A 70 20.96 6.27 15.74
C LYS A 70 20.08 6.87 14.63
N GLU A 71 20.57 7.93 13.98
CA GLU A 71 19.88 8.62 12.89
C GLU A 71 19.82 7.75 11.62
N GLU A 72 20.94 7.11 11.25
CA GLU A 72 21.00 6.18 10.12
C GLU A 72 20.19 4.91 10.40
N PHE A 73 20.22 4.44 11.64
CA PHE A 73 19.39 3.33 12.10
C PHE A 73 17.90 3.60 11.84
N SER A 74 17.41 4.75 12.31
CA SER A 74 16.00 5.07 12.16
C SER A 74 15.60 5.24 10.69
N LYS A 75 16.50 5.80 9.86
CA LYS A 75 16.24 6.01 8.44
C LYS A 75 16.14 4.68 7.69
N VAL A 76 17.09 3.77 7.87
CA VAL A 76 17.08 2.47 7.18
C VAL A 76 15.86 1.64 7.56
N VAL A 77 15.55 1.57 8.85
CA VAL A 77 14.36 0.83 9.32
C VAL A 77 13.08 1.45 8.74
N HIS A 78 13.00 2.77 8.68
CA HIS A 78 11.85 3.47 8.09
C HIS A 78 11.72 3.16 6.60
N GLU A 79 12.79 3.28 5.81
CA GLU A 79 12.79 3.02 4.37
C GLU A 79 12.37 1.58 4.04
N VAL A 80 12.89 0.58 4.76
CA VAL A 80 12.49 -0.82 4.56
C VAL A 80 11.02 -1.03 4.91
N THR A 81 10.55 -0.41 6.01
CA THR A 81 9.15 -0.52 6.42
C THR A 81 8.23 0.14 5.39
N GLN A 82 8.58 1.33 4.89
CA GLN A 82 7.82 2.03 3.86
C GLN A 82 7.78 1.22 2.57
N ALA A 83 8.91 0.68 2.10
CA ALA A 83 8.94 -0.15 0.90
C ALA A 83 8.01 -1.36 1.01
N LYS A 84 7.97 -2.03 2.16
CA LYS A 84 7.04 -3.17 2.36
C LYS A 84 5.58 -2.72 2.44
N LEU A 85 5.29 -1.55 3.03
CA LEU A 85 3.95 -0.99 3.03
C LEU A 85 3.49 -0.61 1.62
N ASP A 86 4.37 -0.02 0.80
CA ASP A 86 4.09 0.34 -0.59
C ASP A 86 3.83 -0.89 -1.45
N GLU A 87 4.58 -1.98 -1.25
CA GLU A 87 4.34 -3.27 -1.91
C GLU A 87 2.95 -3.84 -1.57
N LEU A 88 2.53 -3.70 -0.31
CA LEU A 88 1.26 -4.22 0.19
C LEU A 88 0.07 -3.28 -0.09
N LEU A 89 0.34 -2.02 -0.48
CA LEU A 89 -0.67 -0.97 -0.60
C LEU A 89 -1.77 -1.35 -1.61
N PRO A 90 -1.47 -1.81 -2.85
CA PRO A 90 -2.51 -2.12 -3.81
C PRO A 90 -3.48 -3.21 -3.31
N GLU A 91 -2.94 -4.26 -2.69
CA GLU A 91 -3.74 -5.35 -2.13
C GLU A 91 -4.56 -4.88 -0.92
N ALA A 92 -3.96 -4.09 -0.02
CA ALA A 92 -4.65 -3.56 1.16
C ALA A 92 -5.88 -2.73 0.75
N PHE A 93 -5.70 -1.83 -0.22
CA PHE A 93 -6.78 -0.99 -0.73
C PHE A 93 -7.84 -1.79 -1.48
N ALA A 94 -7.45 -2.83 -2.23
CA ALA A 94 -8.39 -3.75 -2.87
C ALA A 94 -9.27 -4.48 -1.84
N MET A 95 -8.67 -4.96 -0.74
CA MET A 95 -9.40 -5.62 0.35
C MET A 95 -10.34 -4.67 1.10
N VAL A 96 -9.92 -3.43 1.34
CA VAL A 96 -10.80 -2.39 1.90
C VAL A 96 -12.00 -2.15 0.98
N LYS A 97 -11.76 -1.98 -0.32
CA LYS A 97 -12.81 -1.77 -1.33
C LYS A 97 -13.81 -2.93 -1.34
N GLU A 98 -13.31 -4.18 -1.30
CA GLU A 98 -14.16 -5.38 -1.24
C GLU A 98 -14.97 -5.45 0.05
N THR A 99 -14.35 -5.16 1.19
CA THR A 99 -15.02 -5.17 2.50
C THR A 99 -16.12 -4.11 2.56
N CYS A 100 -15.85 -2.90 2.07
CA CYS A 100 -16.86 -1.85 1.93
C CYS A 100 -18.02 -2.32 1.06
N ARG A 101 -17.76 -2.92 -0.11
CA ARG A 101 -18.83 -3.45 -0.97
C ARG A 101 -19.74 -4.46 -0.25
N ARG A 102 -19.16 -5.35 0.55
CA ARG A 102 -19.92 -6.38 1.30
C ARG A 102 -20.80 -5.77 2.39
N LEU A 103 -20.27 -4.78 3.11
CA LEU A 103 -20.93 -4.19 4.27
C LEU A 103 -21.87 -3.03 3.91
N MET A 104 -21.72 -2.42 2.74
CA MET A 104 -22.63 -1.38 2.26
C MET A 104 -24.06 -1.94 2.16
N GLY A 105 -24.95 -1.43 3.02
CA GLY A 105 -26.35 -1.88 3.11
C GLY A 105 -26.63 -2.97 4.16
N GLN A 106 -25.63 -3.40 4.91
CA GLN A 106 -25.79 -4.29 6.06
C GLN A 106 -25.77 -3.48 7.36
N SER A 107 -26.79 -3.64 8.20
CA SER A 107 -26.78 -3.17 9.59
C SER A 107 -26.23 -4.28 10.49
N LEU A 108 -25.18 -3.96 11.26
CA LEU A 108 -24.60 -4.83 12.29
C LEU A 108 -25.57 -5.08 13.44
#